data_AF-A0A2A6PRM8-F1
#
_entry.id   AF-A0A2A6PRM8-F1
#
_cell.length_a   1.000
_cell.length_b   1.000
_cell.length_c   1.000
_cell.angle_alpha   90.00
_cell.angle_beta   90.00
_cell.angle_gamma   90.00
#
_symmetry.space_group_name_H-M   'P 1'
#
loop_
_entity.id
_entity.type
_entity.pdbx_description
1 polymer ?
#
loop_
_entity_poly.entity_id
_entity_poly.type
_entity_poly.pdbx_seq_one_letter_code
_entity_poly.pdbx_strand_id
1 'polypeptide(L)' 'MTDKACPFCRGLGWVCENHPHQAWREKRGGCRCGEGMPCTCNTTEDPEVRAVIVEADTTWH' A
#
# COMPACT_ATOMS: atom_id res chain seq x y z
N MET A 1 -24.29 7.16 9.00
CA MET A 1 -22.91 7.47 9.42
C MET A 1 -22.07 7.49 8.15
N THR A 2 -21.68 8.67 7.67
CA THR A 2 -20.82 8.75 6.48
C THR A 2 -19.41 8.40 6.93
N ASP A 3 -19.02 7.15 6.70
CA ASP A 3 -17.63 6.71 6.78
C ASP A 3 -16.76 7.74 6.07
N LYS A 4 -15.92 8.46 6.84
CA LYS A 4 -15.09 9.54 6.31
C LYS A 4 -13.94 8.89 5.53
N ALA A 5 -14.16 8.70 4.24
CA ALA A 5 -13.12 8.25 3.32
C ALA A 5 -11.83 9.07 3.51
N CYS A 6 -10.68 8.39 3.48
CA CYS A 6 -9.37 9.03 3.63
C CYS A 6 -9.26 10.29 2.74
N PRO A 7 -8.80 11.44 3.26
CA PRO A 7 -8.81 12.70 2.50
C PRO A 7 -7.89 12.67 1.27
N PHE A 8 -6.87 11.80 1.27
CA PHE A 8 -5.89 11.70 0.19
C PHE A 8 -6.37 10.74 -0.91
N CYS A 9 -6.59 9.46 -0.56
CA CYS A 9 -6.97 8.44 -1.53
C CYS A 9 -8.48 8.34 -1.77
N ARG A 10 -9.31 9.00 -0.94
CA ARG A 10 -10.78 8.99 -1.02
C ARG A 10 -11.37 7.57 -1.02
N GLY A 11 -10.77 6.68 -0.24
CA GLY A 11 -11.17 5.28 -0.12
C GLY A 11 -10.60 4.35 -1.20
N LEU A 12 -9.72 4.84 -2.09
CA LEU A 12 -9.09 4.00 -3.12
C LEU A 12 -7.92 3.18 -2.60
N GLY A 13 -7.25 3.63 -1.53
CA GLY A 13 -6.01 3.03 -1.04
C GLY A 13 -4.75 3.39 -1.82
N TRP A 14 -4.87 4.23 -2.87
CA TRP A 14 -3.76 4.65 -3.74
C TRP A 14 -3.68 6.17 -3.92
N VAL A 15 -2.47 6.71 -3.92
CA VAL A 15 -2.14 8.11 -4.20
C VAL A 15 -1.08 8.19 -5.29
N CYS A 16 -0.91 9.34 -5.93
CA CYS A 16 0.10 9.46 -6.97
C CYS A 16 1.50 9.57 -6.36
N GLU A 17 2.48 8.87 -6.91
CA GLU A 17 3.87 8.94 -6.43
C GLU A 17 4.43 10.37 -6.43
N ASN A 18 4.09 11.17 -7.46
CA ASN A 18 4.54 12.55 -7.61
C ASN A 18 3.70 13.53 -6.78
N HIS A 19 2.48 13.13 -6.40
CA HIS A 19 1.57 13.96 -5.61
C HIS A 19 0.88 13.11 -4.54
N PRO A 20 1.55 12.83 -3.40
CA PRO A 20 1.05 11.91 -2.37
C PRO A 20 -0.26 12.36 -1.68
N HIS A 21 -0.67 13.61 -1.86
CA HIS A 21 -1.94 14.15 -1.36
C HIS A 21 -3.08 14.05 -2.37
N GLN A 22 -2.84 13.52 -3.56
CA GLN A 22 -3.84 13.33 -4.60
C GLN A 22 -4.07 11.85 -4.88
N ALA A 23 -5.33 11.43 -4.84
CA ALA A 23 -5.76 10.10 -5.25
C ALA A 23 -5.26 9.77 -6.67
N TRP A 24 -4.61 8.62 -6.83
CA TRP A 24 -4.22 8.10 -8.13
C TRP A 24 -5.39 7.36 -8.77
N ARG A 25 -5.68 7.65 -10.04
CA ARG A 25 -6.77 7.01 -10.80
C ARG A 25 -6.41 6.94 -12.27
N GLU A 26 -6.61 5.78 -12.89
CA GLU A 26 -6.46 5.64 -14.35
C GLU A 26 -7.50 6.48 -15.12
N LYS A 27 -8.71 6.62 -14.56
CA LYS A 27 -9.84 7.37 -15.15
C LYS A 27 -9.83 8.85 -14.71
N ARG A 28 -10.68 9.67 -15.35
CA ARG A 28 -10.86 11.08 -14.99
C ARG A 28 -11.19 11.24 -13.49
N GLY A 29 -10.66 12.29 -12.88
CA GLY A 29 -10.95 12.66 -11.49
C GLY A 29 -9.87 12.26 -10.46
N GLY A 30 -8.68 11.85 -10.90
CA GLY A 30 -7.49 11.66 -10.04
C GLY A 30 -6.21 12.11 -10.75
N CYS A 31 -5.11 12.07 -10.01
CA CYS A 31 -3.78 12.42 -10.52
C CYS A 31 -3.20 11.26 -11.35
N ARG A 32 -2.55 11.59 -12.48
CA ARG A 32 -2.07 10.65 -13.52
C ARG A 32 -0.69 11.02 -14.08
N CYS A 33 0.05 11.87 -13.39
CA CYS A 33 1.37 12.33 -13.85
C CYS A 33 2.49 11.33 -13.53
N GLY A 34 2.19 10.25 -12.84
CA GLY A 34 3.13 9.19 -12.46
C GLY A 34 2.34 7.94 -12.11
N GLU A 35 3.01 6.95 -11.53
CA GLU A 35 2.40 5.71 -11.06
C GLU A 35 1.66 5.90 -9.73
N GLY A 36 0.87 4.89 -9.39
CA GLY A 36 0.16 4.81 -8.11
C GLY A 36 1.06 4.22 -7.04
N MET A 37 1.11 4.84 -5.88
CA MET A 37 1.73 4.29 -4.68
C MET A 37 0.68 4.03 -3.59
N PRO A 38 0.91 3.07 -2.66
CA PRO A 38 0.02 2.85 -1.54
C PRO A 38 -0.18 4.14 -0.74
N CYS A 39 -1.44 4.45 -0.41
CA CYS A 39 -1.74 5.53 0.50
C CYS A 39 -1.27 5.15 1.91
N THR A 40 -0.93 6.13 2.74
CA THR A 40 -0.57 5.90 4.14
C THR A 40 -1.71 5.30 4.98
N CYS A 41 -2.97 5.42 4.55
CA CYS A 41 -4.08 4.70 5.17
C CYS A 41 -4.19 3.24 4.71
N ASN A 42 -3.43 2.87 3.68
CA ASN A 42 -3.32 1.54 3.11
C ASN A 42 -1.93 0.97 3.43
N THR A 43 -1.49 1.15 4.68
CA THR A 43 -0.34 0.44 5.23
C THR A 43 -0.76 -1.00 5.46
N THR A 44 -0.70 -1.81 4.41
CA THR A 44 -0.67 -3.26 4.55
C THR A 44 0.66 -3.58 5.23
N GLU A 45 0.70 -3.52 6.56
CA GLU A 45 1.71 -4.24 7.33
C GLU A 45 1.46 -5.71 7.02
N ASP A 46 2.15 -6.23 6.00
CA ASP A 46 2.07 -7.64 5.64
C ASP A 46 2.51 -8.48 6.85
N PRO A 47 1.59 -9.22 7.49
CA PRO A 47 1.95 -10.02 8.67
C PRO A 47 2.76 -11.27 8.29
N GLU A 48 3.00 -11.55 7.01
CA GLU A 48 3.64 -12.78 6.53
C GLU A 48 5.16 -12.66 6.32
N VAL A 49 5.73 -11.44 6.33
CA VAL A 49 7.21 -11.24 6.38
C VAL A 49 7.77 -11.40 7.80
N ARG A 50 7.38 -12.49 8.47
CA ARG A 50 8.05 -13.00 9.68
C ARG A 50 8.46 -14.46 9.53
N ALA A 51 8.68 -14.92 8.29
CA ALA A 51 9.38 -16.17 8.03
C ALA A 51 10.87 -16.00 8.38
N VAL A 52 11.17 -16.15 9.67
CA VAL A 52 12.52 -16.42 10.16
C VAL A 52 12.90 -17.80 9.58
N ILE A 53 13.76 -17.80 8.57
CA ILE A 53 14.45 -19.00 8.11
C ILE A 53 15.32 -19.43 9.29
N VAL A 54 14.88 -20.46 10.04
CA VAL A 54 15.78 -21.17 10.96
C VAL A 54 16.62 -22.07 10.07
N GLU A 55 17.87 -21.66 9.83
CA GLU A 55 18.84 -22.43 9.06
C GLU A 55 19.24 -23.72 9.81
N ALA A 56 19.22 -24.81 9.04
CA ALA A 56 20.06 -26.01 9.10
C ALA A 56 20.49 -26.59 10.47
N ASP A 57 19.96 -27.77 10.80
CA ASP A 57 20.81 -28.84 11.34
C ASP A 57 20.58 -30.14 10.55
N THR A 58 21.39 -30.30 9.50
CA THR A 58 21.70 -31.61 8.95
C THR A 58 22.71 -32.29 9.87
N THR A 59 22.25 -32.91 10.95
CA THR A 59 23.02 -33.96 11.64
C THR A 59 22.32 -35.29 11.42
N TRP A 60 22.69 -35.96 10.32
CA TRP A 60 22.60 -37.40 10.23
C TRP A 60 23.82 -37.99 10.95
N HIS A 61 23.59 -38.76 12.00
CA HIS A 61 24.54 -39.74 12.52
C HIS A 61 23.81 -40.99 13.00
#